data_AF-A0A966Y418-F1
#
_entry.id   AF-A0A966Y418-F1
#
_cell.length_a   1.000
_cell.length_b   1.000
_cell.length_c   1.000
_cell.angle_alpha   90.00
_cell.angle_beta   90.00
_cell.angle_gamma   90.00
#
_symmetry.space_group_name_H-M   'P 1'
#
loop_
_entity.id
_entity.type
_entity.pdbx_description
1 polymer ?
#
loop_
_entity_poly.entity_id
_entity_poly.type
_entity_poly.pdbx_seq_one_letter_code
_entity_poly.pdbx_strand_id
1 'polypeptide(L)' 'MSARPPQARPVWRQADGKPVSCLEKIKVLNQNVQEIENLCRDALEDGVLMGCDADQIKAALHALVDGLTLPGKKD' A
#
# COMPACT_ATOMS: atom_id res chain seq x y z
N MET A 1 -23.09 -1.68 -8.77
CA MET A 1 -21.65 -1.50 -8.49
C MET A 1 -21.54 -0.96 -7.07
N SER A 2 -21.13 -1.78 -6.11
CA SER A 2 -21.01 -1.34 -4.71
C SER A 2 -19.76 -0.47 -4.58
N ALA A 3 -19.96 0.84 -4.42
CA ALA A 3 -18.88 1.72 -4.03
C ALA A 3 -18.38 1.27 -2.65
N ARG A 4 -17.13 0.77 -2.57
CA ARG A 4 -16.47 0.58 -1.27
C ARG A 4 -16.49 1.93 -0.55
N PRO A 5 -16.83 1.98 0.75
CA PRO A 5 -16.68 3.20 1.52
C PRO A 5 -15.23 3.68 1.37
N PRO A 6 -14.99 5.00 1.27
CA PRO A 6 -13.64 5.53 1.18
C PRO A 6 -12.87 4.98 2.38
N GLN A 7 -11.86 4.16 2.10
CA GLN A 7 -11.06 3.53 3.13
C GLN A 7 -10.50 4.65 4.01
N ALA A 8 -10.85 4.65 5.30
CA ALA A 8 -10.38 5.69 6.21
C ALA A 8 -8.85 5.69 6.15
N ARG A 9 -8.26 6.80 5.70
CA ARG A 9 -6.81 6.90 5.55
C ARG A 9 -6.14 6.62 6.90
N PRO A 10 -5.04 5.85 6.92
CA PRO A 10 -4.39 5.47 8.16
C PRO A 10 -3.90 6.70 8.91
N VAL A 11 -3.96 6.65 10.25
CA VAL A 11 -3.26 7.62 11.09
C VAL A 11 -1.79 7.23 11.12
N TRP A 12 -0.98 7.99 10.39
CA TRP A 12 0.48 7.81 10.38
C TRP A 12 1.07 8.09 11.75
N ARG A 13 1.92 7.17 12.23
CA ARG A 13 2.60 7.29 13.53
C ARG A 13 4.11 7.35 13.37
N GLN A 14 4.73 8.05 14.29
CA GLN A 14 6.18 8.08 14.48
C GLN A 14 6.65 6.81 15.20
N ALA A 15 7.97 6.61 15.26
CA ALA A 15 8.56 5.46 15.95
C ALA A 15 8.24 5.41 17.46
N ASP A 16 7.97 6.57 18.08
CA ASP A 16 7.53 6.68 19.48
C ASP A 16 6.02 6.47 19.67
N GLY A 17 5.28 6.13 18.61
CA GLY A 17 3.85 5.87 18.61
C GLY A 17 2.96 7.11 18.50
N LYS A 18 3.53 8.32 18.56
CA LYS A 18 2.77 9.57 18.41
C LYS A 18 2.31 9.77 16.97
N PRO A 19 1.15 10.41 16.74
CA PRO A 19 0.71 10.73 15.39
C PRO A 19 1.69 11.70 14.71
N VAL A 20 1.92 11.51 13.42
CA VAL A 20 2.60 12.50 12.59
C VAL A 20 1.71 13.75 12.53
N SER A 21 2.21 14.89 12.99
CA SER A 21 1.45 16.14 13.08
C SER A 21 1.63 17.08 11.87
N CYS A 22 2.73 16.94 11.13
CA CYS A 22 3.02 17.78 9.96
C CYS A 22 2.07 17.42 8.80
N LEU A 23 1.18 18.35 8.44
CA LEU A 23 0.19 18.15 7.38
C LEU A 23 0.83 17.80 6.03
N GLU A 24 1.92 18.47 5.65
CA GLU A 24 2.61 18.20 4.39
C GLU A 24 3.18 16.78 4.36
N LYS A 25 3.74 16.29 5.47
CA LYS A 25 4.22 14.90 5.57
C LYS A 25 3.07 13.90 5.43
N ILE A 26 1.93 14.17 6.05
CA ILE A 26 0.72 13.33 5.92
C ILE A 26 0.22 13.30 4.48
N LYS A 27 0.20 14.45 3.79
CA LYS A 27 -0.19 14.52 2.37
C LYS A 27 0.70 13.64 1.51
N VAL A 28 2.01 13.75 1.64
CA VAL A 28 2.97 12.92 0.89
C VAL A 28 2.75 11.43 1.19
N LEU A 29 2.63 11.04 2.46
CA LEU A 29 2.39 9.64 2.81
C LEU A 29 1.09 9.09 2.21
N ASN A 30 0.03 9.90 2.21
CA ASN A 30 -1.24 9.52 1.59
C ASN A 30 -1.14 9.41 0.06
N GLN A 31 -0.39 10.32 -0.59
CA GLN A 31 -0.15 10.26 -2.03
C GLN A 31 0.63 8.99 -2.40
N ASN A 32 1.69 8.66 -1.64
CA ASN A 32 2.45 7.44 -1.87
C ASN A 32 1.57 6.18 -1.80
N VAL A 33 0.70 6.07 -0.78
CA VAL A 33 -0.22 4.93 -0.66
C VAL A 33 -1.19 4.88 -1.83
N GLN A 34 -1.71 6.03 -2.27
CA GLN A 34 -2.61 6.10 -3.42
C GLN A 34 -1.91 5.65 -4.72
N GLU A 35 -0.66 6.05 -4.93
CA GLU A 35 0.13 5.62 -6.08
C GLU A 35 0.39 4.11 -6.06
N ILE A 36 0.75 3.56 -4.90
CA ILE A 36 0.93 2.10 -4.72
C ILE A 36 -0.39 1.36 -4.96
N GLU A 37 -1.52 1.87 -4.47
CA GLU A 37 -2.83 1.24 -4.70
C GLU A 37 -3.16 1.16 -6.20
N ASN A 38 -2.91 2.23 -6.95
CA ASN A 38 -3.13 2.24 -8.40
C ASN A 38 -2.21 1.23 -9.11
N LEU A 39 -0.91 1.22 -8.79
CA LEU A 39 0.04 0.26 -9.36
C LEU A 39 -0.33 -1.20 -9.06
N CYS A 40 -0.75 -1.49 -7.83
CA CYS A 40 -1.21 -2.82 -7.45
C CYS A 40 -2.51 -3.22 -8.19
N ARG A 41 -3.38 -2.26 -8.48
CA ARG A 41 -4.61 -2.50 -9.25
C ARG A 41 -4.29 -2.82 -10.70
N ASP A 42 -3.44 -2.03 -11.34
CA ASP A 42 -3.00 -2.26 -12.71
C ASP A 42 -2.34 -3.65 -12.83
N ALA A 43 -1.44 -4.00 -11.91
CA ALA A 43 -0.82 -5.33 -11.87
C ALA A 43 -1.83 -6.48 -11.68
N LEU A 44 -2.89 -6.26 -10.90
CA LEU A 44 -3.97 -7.23 -10.72
C LEU A 44 -4.79 -7.38 -12.01
N GLU A 45 -5.16 -6.27 -12.65
CA GLU A 45 -5.90 -6.26 -13.91
C GLU A 45 -5.11 -6.96 -15.03
N ASP A 46 -3.83 -6.63 -15.19
CA ASP A 46 -2.95 -7.25 -16.18
C ASP A 46 -2.78 -8.75 -15.95
N GLY A 47 -2.55 -9.17 -14.71
CA GLY A 47 -2.40 -10.59 -14.39
C GLY A 47 -3.69 -11.39 -14.65
N VAL A 48 -4.85 -10.82 -14.31
CA VAL A 48 -6.14 -11.44 -14.63
C VAL A 48 -6.37 -11.50 -16.14
N LEU A 49 -6.02 -10.45 -16.90
CA LEU A 49 -6.12 -10.43 -18.36
C LEU A 49 -5.21 -11.49 -19.02
N MET A 50 -4.07 -11.80 -18.40
CA MET A 50 -3.18 -12.88 -18.82
C MET A 50 -3.63 -14.28 -18.38
N GLY A 51 -4.77 -14.40 -17.68
CA GLY A 51 -5.34 -15.67 -17.24
C GLY A 51 -4.83 -16.18 -15.91
N CYS A 52 -4.16 -15.36 -15.10
CA CYS A 52 -3.75 -15.71 -13.75
C CYS A 52 -4.91 -15.59 -12.75
N ASP A 53 -4.83 -16.36 -11.67
CA ASP A 53 -5.75 -16.25 -10.55
C ASP A 53 -5.52 -14.95 -9.76
N ALA A 54 -6.60 -14.21 -9.50
CA ALA A 54 -6.55 -12.91 -8.83
C ALA A 54 -6.01 -13.01 -7.38
N ASP A 55 -6.29 -14.11 -6.69
CA ASP A 55 -5.85 -14.30 -5.31
C ASP A 55 -4.37 -14.68 -5.24
N GLN A 56 -3.84 -15.38 -6.25
CA GLN A 56 -2.39 -15.58 -6.41
C GLN A 56 -1.64 -14.25 -6.59
N ILE A 57 -2.16 -13.33 -7.41
CA ILE A 57 -1.54 -12.02 -7.60
C ILE A 57 -1.55 -11.21 -6.30
N LYS A 58 -2.68 -11.19 -5.57
CA LYS A 58 -2.75 -10.54 -4.26
C LYS A 58 -1.77 -11.16 -3.26
N ALA A 59 -1.65 -12.48 -3.23
CA ALA A 59 -0.71 -13.16 -2.33
C ALA A 59 0.75 -12.77 -2.65
N ALA A 60 1.11 -12.66 -3.93
CA ALA A 60 2.42 -12.19 -4.34
C ALA A 60 2.68 -10.73 -3.92
N LEU A 61 1.69 -9.84 -4.08
CA LEU A 61 1.79 -8.45 -3.63
C LEU A 61 1.94 -8.34 -2.11
N HIS A 62 1.20 -9.14 -1.34
CA HIS A 62 1.33 -9.21 0.12
C HIS A 62 2.74 -9.67 0.53
N ALA A 63 3.23 -10.76 -0.05
CA ALA A 63 4.57 -11.28 0.24
C ALA A 63 5.68 -10.26 -0.11
N LEU A 64 5.50 -9.50 -1.20
CA LEU A 64 6.41 -8.43 -1.58
C LEU A 64 6.47 -7.34 -0.51
N VAL A 65 5.32 -6.87 -0.02
CA VAL A 65 5.24 -5.82 1.02
C VAL A 65 5.83 -6.31 2.34
N ASP A 66 5.53 -7.55 2.74
CA ASP A 66 6.05 -8.16 3.97
C ASP A 66 7.59 -8.33 3.93
N GLY A 67 8.16 -8.51 2.74
CA GLY A 67 9.60 -8.63 2.53
C GLY A 67 10.35 -7.29 2.45
N LEU A 68 9.67 -6.13 2.46
CA LEU A 68 10.33 -4.83 2.36
C LEU A 68 11.13 -4.51 3.63
N THR A 69 12.42 -4.24 3.46
CA THR A 69 13.31 -3.79 4.54
C THR A 69 13.69 -2.33 4.35
N LEU A 70 13.74 -1.56 5.44
CA LEU A 70 14.31 -0.22 5.39
C LEU A 70 15.83 -0.30 5.19
N PRO A 71 16.41 0.41 4.20
CA PRO A 71 17.85 0.44 4.04
C PRO A 71 18.49 1.09 5.28
N GLY A 72 19.33 0.33 5.98
CA GLY A 72 20.10 0.81 7.14
C GLY A 72 19.69 0.25 8.51
N LYS A 73 18.66 -0.60 8.59
CA LYS A 73 18.46 -1.45 9.78
C LYS A 73 19.22 -2.76 9.55
N LYS A 74 20.53 -2.75 9.81
CA LYS A 74 21.24 -3.98 10.16
C LYS A 74 20.70 -4.42 11.51
N ASP A 75 20.33 -5.69 11.63
CA ASP A 75 20.13 -6.36 12.92
C ASP A 75 21.31 -6.10 13.88
#